data_AF-A0A2E5GR72-F1
#
_entry.id   AF-A0A2E5GR72-F1
#
_cell.length_a   1.000
_cell.length_b   1.000
_cell.length_c   1.000
_cell.angle_alpha   90.00
_cell.angle_beta   90.00
_cell.angle_gamma   90.00
#
_symmetry.space_group_name_H-M   'P 1'
#
loop_
_entity.id
_entity.type
_entity.pdbx_description
1 polymer ?
#
loop_
_entity_poly.entity_id
_entity_poly.type
_entity_poly.pdbx_seq_one_letter_code
_entity_poly.pdbx_strand_id
1 'polypeptide(L)'
;MDVTMRSDKDTVSFNRKEVDSLSMDADKGFINDAYWLLAPMHLVWDEGTTLTVQDTATAPMSQQKMSKITLTYNGEEGGYTPGDAYDFFYDDEYMVREWIYRRGNVSEYSMVTTWEDYKDYKGIKIAADHKAPEDAVHLYFTDIAVKTEE
;
A
#
# COMPACT_ATOMS: atom_id res chain seq x y z
N MET A 1 19.31 2.06 0.60
CA MET A 1 18.67 1.42 -0.58
C MET A 1 18.73 2.45 -1.67
N ASP A 2 19.27 2.09 -2.82
CA ASP A 2 19.32 3.01 -3.97
C ASP A 2 17.99 2.99 -4.71
N VAL A 3 17.47 4.17 -5.04
CA VAL A 3 16.20 4.36 -5.75
C VAL A 3 16.44 5.24 -6.96
N THR A 4 15.76 4.91 -8.06
CA THR A 4 15.77 5.71 -9.28
C THR A 4 14.34 5.97 -9.73
N MET A 5 13.92 7.23 -9.70
CA MET A 5 12.69 7.69 -10.34
C MET A 5 13.00 8.13 -11.77
N ARG A 6 12.16 7.75 -12.72
CA ARG A 6 12.24 8.19 -14.12
C ARG A 6 10.90 8.78 -14.55
N SER A 7 10.95 9.94 -15.19
CA SER A 7 9.84 10.55 -15.91
C SER A 7 10.28 10.91 -17.33
N ASP A 8 9.37 11.41 -18.15
CA ASP A 8 9.69 11.86 -19.52
C ASP A 8 10.74 12.97 -19.57
N LYS A 9 10.87 13.75 -18.48
CA LYS A 9 11.73 14.94 -18.42
C LYS A 9 13.00 14.71 -17.63
N ASP A 10 12.90 13.95 -16.54
CA ASP A 10 13.93 13.90 -15.50
C ASP A 10 14.17 12.47 -15.00
N THR A 11 15.41 12.22 -14.56
CA THR A 11 15.80 11.02 -13.82
C THR A 11 16.45 11.46 -12.51
N VAL A 12 15.91 10.99 -11.39
CA VAL A 12 16.42 11.29 -10.04
C VAL A 12 16.89 9.98 -9.42
N SER A 13 18.16 9.93 -8.97
CA SER A 13 18.73 8.78 -8.28
C SER A 13 19.29 9.22 -6.93
N PHE A 14 18.98 8.45 -5.89
CA PHE A 14 19.37 8.78 -4.51
C PHE A 14 19.42 7.52 -3.65
N ASN A 15 20.07 7.62 -2.48
CA ASN A 15 20.01 6.58 -1.47
C ASN A 15 18.97 6.97 -0.41
N ARG A 16 18.03 6.07 -0.09
CA ARG A 16 16.97 6.33 0.90
C ARG A 16 17.47 6.67 2.32
N LYS A 17 18.74 6.40 2.65
CA LYS A 17 19.35 6.80 3.93
C LYS A 17 19.87 8.24 3.93
N GLU A 18 19.97 8.85 2.76
CA GLU A 18 20.57 10.18 2.52
C GLU A 18 19.62 11.03 1.67
N VAL A 19 18.32 11.03 2.01
CA VAL A 19 17.32 11.87 1.34
C VAL A 19 17.57 13.34 1.65
N ASP A 20 17.58 14.16 0.61
CA ASP A 20 17.72 15.62 0.66
C ASP A 20 16.52 16.32 0.00
N SER A 21 16.55 17.65 -0.08
CA SER A 21 15.44 18.42 -0.66
C SER A 21 15.21 18.16 -2.16
N LEU A 22 16.19 17.64 -2.89
CA LEU A 22 16.09 17.34 -4.32
C LEU A 22 15.49 15.96 -4.58
N SER A 23 15.73 15.02 -3.67
CA SER A 23 15.27 13.64 -3.73
C SER A 23 13.98 13.38 -2.95
N MET A 24 13.57 14.30 -2.07
CA MET A 24 12.42 14.12 -1.18
C MET A 24 11.12 13.76 -1.92
N ASP A 25 10.81 14.43 -3.02
CA ASP A 25 9.57 14.12 -3.76
C ASP A 25 9.66 12.79 -4.52
N ALA A 26 10.85 12.40 -4.97
CA ALA A 26 11.09 11.09 -5.55
C ALA A 26 10.96 9.97 -4.50
N ASP A 27 11.41 10.21 -3.26
CA ASP A 27 11.22 9.26 -2.14
C ASP A 27 9.75 9.11 -1.74
N LYS A 28 8.99 10.22 -1.68
CA LYS A 28 7.53 10.16 -1.48
C LYS A 28 6.83 9.30 -2.54
N GLY A 29 7.16 9.52 -3.81
CA GLY A 29 6.63 8.74 -4.92
C GLY A 29 6.99 7.26 -4.80
N PHE A 30 8.25 6.95 -4.49
CA PHE A 30 8.69 5.58 -4.26
C PHE A 30 7.91 4.90 -3.12
N ILE A 31 7.69 5.58 -1.98
CA ILE A 31 6.90 5.03 -0.88
C ILE A 31 5.46 4.79 -1.31
N ASN A 32 4.83 5.75 -2.01
CA ASN A 32 3.47 5.59 -2.52
C ASN A 32 3.35 4.36 -3.43
N ASP A 33 4.28 4.19 -4.37
CA ASP A 33 4.25 3.07 -5.32
C ASP A 33 4.55 1.74 -4.63
N ALA A 34 5.46 1.72 -3.65
CA ALA A 34 5.72 0.56 -2.81
C ALA A 34 4.46 0.15 -2.02
N TYR A 35 3.70 1.12 -1.52
CA TYR A 35 2.43 0.88 -0.86
C TYR A 35 1.40 0.25 -1.80
N TRP A 36 1.22 0.81 -3.00
CA TRP A 36 0.31 0.22 -3.98
C TRP A 36 0.67 -1.22 -4.32
N LEU A 37 1.97 -1.54 -4.43
CA LEU A 37 2.42 -2.88 -4.81
C LEU A 37 2.41 -3.87 -3.64
N LEU A 38 2.77 -3.42 -2.43
CA LEU A 38 3.17 -4.27 -1.31
C LEU A 38 2.50 -3.87 0.02
N ALA A 39 1.37 -3.17 0.02
CA ALA A 39 0.68 -2.74 1.25
C ALA A 39 0.59 -3.82 2.35
N PRO A 40 0.30 -5.11 2.07
CA PRO A 40 0.26 -6.14 3.12
C PRO A 40 1.60 -6.36 3.82
N MET A 41 2.73 -6.14 3.15
CA MET A 41 4.06 -6.26 3.75
C MET A 41 4.37 -5.11 4.72
N HIS A 42 3.82 -3.92 4.45
CA HIS A 42 3.95 -2.76 5.34
C HIS A 42 3.29 -2.97 6.71
N LEU A 43 2.35 -3.93 6.84
CA LEU A 43 1.84 -4.36 8.15
C LEU A 43 2.95 -4.87 9.08
N VAL A 44 4.07 -5.36 8.53
CA VAL A 44 5.19 -5.94 9.26
C VAL A 44 6.45 -5.06 9.18
N TRP A 45 6.68 -4.42 8.02
CA TRP A 45 7.89 -3.64 7.78
C TRP A 45 7.87 -2.26 8.44
N ASP A 46 6.69 -1.65 8.62
CA ASP A 46 6.61 -0.27 9.05
C ASP A 46 6.62 -0.16 10.58
N GLU A 47 7.45 0.74 11.08
CA GLU A 47 7.57 1.07 12.49
C GLU A 47 6.65 2.23 12.88
N GLY A 48 6.42 2.43 14.18
CA GLY A 48 5.58 3.54 14.67
C GLY A 48 4.07 3.38 14.42
N THR A 49 3.63 2.16 14.06
CA THR A 49 2.25 1.86 13.69
C THR A 49 1.48 1.16 14.81
N THR A 50 0.14 1.30 14.81
CA THR A 50 -0.78 0.51 15.62
C THR A 50 -1.59 -0.38 14.71
N LEU A 51 -1.68 -1.67 15.05
CA LEU A 51 -2.54 -2.63 14.38
C LEU A 51 -3.75 -2.95 15.25
N THR A 52 -4.94 -2.96 14.65
CA THR A 52 -6.14 -3.53 15.26
C THR A 52 -6.76 -4.55 14.33
N VAL A 53 -7.27 -5.64 14.90
CA VAL A 53 -7.88 -6.75 14.16
C VAL A 53 -9.36 -6.84 14.51
N GLN A 54 -10.19 -7.08 13.51
CA GLN A 54 -11.62 -7.35 13.66
C GLN A 54 -11.92 -8.63 12.88
N ASP A 55 -12.37 -9.67 13.57
CA ASP A 55 -12.67 -10.97 12.96
C ASP A 55 -13.77 -10.90 11.90
N THR A 56 -14.67 -9.92 12.02
CA THR A 56 -15.76 -9.71 11.06
C THR A 56 -16.09 -8.23 10.92
N ALA A 57 -16.02 -7.73 9.70
CA ALA A 57 -16.47 -6.41 9.26
C ALA A 57 -17.09 -6.51 7.86
N THR A 58 -17.97 -5.58 7.50
CA THR A 58 -18.53 -5.49 6.15
C THR A 58 -17.62 -4.65 5.26
N ALA A 59 -17.12 -5.23 4.18
CA ALA A 59 -16.27 -4.54 3.22
C ALA A 59 -17.09 -3.52 2.41
N PRO A 60 -16.63 -2.27 2.27
CA PRO A 60 -17.44 -1.17 1.73
C PRO A 60 -17.79 -1.29 0.24
N MET A 61 -17.00 -1.98 -0.59
CA MET A 61 -17.30 -2.14 -2.02
C MET A 61 -18.18 -3.35 -2.27
N SER A 62 -17.75 -4.54 -1.86
CA SER A 62 -18.44 -5.81 -2.13
C SER A 62 -19.63 -6.05 -1.22
N GLN A 63 -19.73 -5.33 -0.09
CA GLN A 63 -20.72 -5.55 0.96
C GLN A 63 -20.66 -6.95 1.60
N GLN A 64 -19.54 -7.66 1.40
CA GLN A 64 -19.31 -8.98 1.99
C GLN A 64 -18.75 -8.86 3.40
N LYS A 65 -19.02 -9.86 4.24
CA LYS A 65 -18.39 -9.98 5.55
C LYS A 65 -17.01 -10.62 5.39
N MET A 66 -16.00 -9.95 5.92
CA MET A 66 -14.59 -10.34 5.85
C MET A 66 -13.91 -10.02 7.18
N SER A 67 -12.72 -10.55 7.41
CA SER A 67 -11.88 -10.06 8.50
C SER A 67 -11.21 -8.74 8.08
N LYS A 68 -10.85 -7.91 9.06
CA LYS A 68 -10.26 -6.60 8.81
C LYS A 68 -9.07 -6.34 9.73
N ILE A 69 -7.98 -5.88 9.14
CA ILE A 69 -6.87 -5.26 9.88
C ILE A 69 -6.88 -3.76 9.60
N THR A 70 -6.74 -2.95 10.64
CA THR A 70 -6.51 -1.51 10.52
C THR A 70 -5.09 -1.19 10.97
N LEU A 71 -4.32 -0.55 10.10
CA LEU A 71 -2.99 0.00 10.34
C LEU A 71 -3.11 1.52 10.52
N THR A 72 -2.65 2.06 11.63
CA THR A 72 -2.67 3.50 11.91
C THR A 72 -1.26 4.01 12.20
N TYR A 73 -0.87 5.13 11.58
CA TYR A 73 0.41 5.80 11.82
C TYR A 73 0.29 6.78 12.98
N ASN A 74 0.93 6.49 14.12
CA ASN A 74 0.66 7.21 15.39
C ASN A 74 1.54 8.45 15.63
N GLY A 75 2.44 8.82 14.72
CA GLY A 75 3.39 9.91 14.96
C GLY A 75 4.02 10.48 13.69
N GLU A 76 4.80 11.55 13.85
CA GLU A 76 5.52 12.27 12.79
C GLU A 76 6.88 11.65 12.43
N GLU A 77 7.38 10.72 13.24
CA GLU A 77 8.69 10.10 13.02
C GLU A 77 8.59 8.93 12.03
N GLY A 78 9.37 8.99 10.95
CA GLY A 78 9.61 7.84 10.05
C GLY A 78 8.73 7.73 8.80
N GLY A 79 7.80 8.66 8.55
CA GLY A 79 6.94 8.62 7.36
C GLY A 79 6.38 9.97 6.91
N TYR A 80 5.85 10.02 5.68
CA TYR A 80 5.27 11.25 5.09
C TYR A 80 3.78 11.46 5.39
N THR A 81 3.14 10.48 6.04
CA THR A 81 1.68 10.42 6.23
C THR A 81 1.29 10.21 7.70
N PRO A 82 1.76 11.07 8.63
CA PRO A 82 1.42 10.94 10.05
C PRO A 82 -0.09 11.09 10.26
N GLY A 83 -0.66 10.20 11.08
CA GLY A 83 -2.09 10.18 11.38
C GLY A 83 -2.95 9.52 10.31
N ASP A 84 -2.39 9.08 9.18
CA ASP A 84 -3.15 8.30 8.20
C ASP A 84 -3.42 6.88 8.71
N ALA A 85 -4.50 6.29 8.20
CA ALA A 85 -4.86 4.92 8.50
C ALA A 85 -5.26 4.15 7.24
N TYR A 86 -5.04 2.84 7.29
CA TYR A 86 -5.33 1.92 6.21
C TYR A 86 -6.10 0.73 6.73
N ASP A 87 -7.20 0.39 6.06
CA ASP A 87 -7.97 -0.82 6.39
C ASP A 87 -7.80 -1.87 5.30
N PHE A 88 -7.47 -3.08 5.72
CA PHE A 88 -7.25 -4.25 4.89
C PHE A 88 -8.38 -5.23 5.15
N PHE A 89 -9.32 -5.36 4.22
CA PHE A 89 -10.35 -6.40 4.28
C PHE A 89 -9.83 -7.63 3.55
N TYR A 90 -9.80 -8.76 4.23
CA TYR A 90 -9.23 -10.00 3.71
C TYR A 90 -10.15 -11.20 3.95
N ASP A 91 -10.03 -12.18 3.06
CA ASP A 91 -10.81 -13.42 3.09
C ASP A 91 -10.18 -14.52 3.96
N ASP A 92 -10.82 -15.68 3.97
CA ASP A 92 -10.37 -16.85 4.74
C ASP A 92 -9.03 -17.42 4.22
N GLU A 93 -8.62 -17.09 3.00
CA GLU A 93 -7.30 -17.38 2.44
C GLU A 93 -6.23 -16.33 2.80
N TYR A 94 -6.57 -15.36 3.66
CA TYR A 94 -5.72 -14.23 4.07
C TYR A 94 -5.31 -13.31 2.92
N MET A 95 -6.10 -13.27 1.84
CA MET A 95 -5.87 -12.39 0.71
C MET A 95 -6.68 -11.11 0.87
N VAL A 96 -6.01 -9.96 0.72
CA VAL A 96 -6.69 -8.66 0.74
C VAL A 96 -7.62 -8.57 -0.48
N ARG A 97 -8.87 -8.23 -0.25
CA ARG A 97 -9.88 -8.08 -1.31
C ARG A 97 -10.26 -6.61 -1.50
N GLU A 98 -10.26 -5.86 -0.41
CA GLU A 98 -10.48 -4.42 -0.45
C GLU A 98 -9.48 -3.73 0.47
N TRP A 99 -8.96 -2.61 -0.01
CA TRP A 99 -8.02 -1.78 0.71
C TRP A 99 -8.55 -0.36 0.75
N ILE A 100 -8.50 0.21 1.95
CA ILE A 100 -9.03 1.53 2.25
C ILE A 100 -7.90 2.41 2.72
N TYR A 101 -7.85 3.63 2.19
CA TYR A 101 -7.04 4.71 2.71
C TYR A 101 -7.92 5.75 3.42
N ARG A 102 -7.53 6.14 4.64
CA ARG A 102 -8.19 7.14 5.48
C ARG A 102 -7.19 8.22 5.87
N ARG A 103 -7.20 9.33 5.14
CA ARG A 103 -6.34 10.49 5.40
C ARG A 103 -6.67 11.10 6.75
N GLY A 104 -5.66 11.26 7.61
CA GLY A 104 -5.83 11.73 8.99
C GLY A 104 -6.78 10.87 9.82
N ASN A 105 -6.91 9.58 9.47
CA ASN A 105 -7.73 8.61 10.19
C ASN A 105 -9.21 9.05 10.31
N VAL A 106 -9.75 9.70 9.27
CA VAL A 106 -11.18 10.03 9.18
C VAL A 106 -12.06 8.80 9.35
N SER A 107 -13.30 8.98 9.84
CA SER A 107 -14.21 7.86 10.13
C SER A 107 -14.70 7.12 8.88
N GLU A 108 -14.91 7.86 7.80
CA GLU A 108 -15.19 7.32 6.47
C GLU A 108 -13.87 7.04 5.73
N TYR A 109 -13.94 6.60 4.48
CA TYR A 109 -12.76 6.46 3.64
C TYR A 109 -12.44 7.71 2.82
N SER A 110 -11.15 7.95 2.60
CA SER A 110 -10.67 8.92 1.59
C SER A 110 -10.57 8.28 0.21
N MET A 111 -10.23 7.00 0.17
CA MET A 111 -10.18 6.19 -1.05
C MET A 111 -10.40 4.73 -0.68
N VAL A 112 -11.02 3.99 -1.60
CA VAL A 112 -11.20 2.56 -1.50
C VAL A 112 -10.91 1.91 -2.85
N THR A 113 -10.25 0.76 -2.82
CA THR A 113 -9.92 -0.01 -4.02
C THR A 113 -10.11 -1.50 -3.80
N THR A 114 -10.50 -2.21 -4.84
CA THR A 114 -10.38 -3.67 -4.90
C THR A 114 -8.91 -4.07 -5.05
N TRP A 115 -8.57 -5.29 -4.62
CA TRP A 115 -7.27 -5.91 -4.80
C TRP A 115 -7.46 -7.26 -5.50
N GLU A 116 -7.10 -7.29 -6.78
CA GLU A 116 -7.47 -8.34 -7.73
C GLU A 116 -6.26 -8.87 -8.51
N ASP A 117 -6.50 -9.87 -9.36
CA ASP A 117 -5.49 -10.49 -10.25
C ASP A 117 -4.22 -10.94 -9.51
N TYR A 118 -4.41 -11.59 -8.36
CA TYR A 118 -3.29 -12.13 -7.58
C TYR A 118 -2.50 -13.16 -8.36
N LYS A 119 -1.18 -12.96 -8.42
CA LYS A 119 -0.22 -13.88 -9.03
C LYS A 119 0.85 -14.28 -8.03
N ASP A 120 1.33 -15.50 -8.15
CA ASP A 120 2.44 -16.02 -7.35
C ASP A 120 3.78 -15.67 -8.01
N TYR A 121 4.65 -15.02 -7.23
CA TYR A 121 6.01 -14.69 -7.61
C TYR A 121 6.97 -15.33 -6.62
N LYS A 122 7.32 -16.60 -6.87
CA LYS A 122 8.22 -17.40 -6.03
C LYS A 122 7.71 -17.51 -4.57
N GLY A 123 6.41 -17.78 -4.41
CA GLY A 123 5.75 -17.90 -3.11
C GLY A 123 5.22 -16.59 -2.53
N ILE A 124 5.47 -15.45 -3.18
CA ILE A 124 4.92 -14.15 -2.80
C ILE A 124 3.70 -13.87 -3.69
N LYS A 125 2.51 -13.84 -3.11
CA LYS A 125 1.28 -13.48 -3.83
C LYS A 125 1.12 -11.97 -3.86
N ILE A 126 1.07 -11.39 -5.05
CA ILE A 126 0.93 -9.94 -5.26
C ILE A 126 -0.31 -9.67 -6.11
N ALA A 127 -1.17 -8.74 -5.68
CA ALA A 127 -2.29 -8.24 -6.45
C ALA A 127 -1.75 -7.36 -7.58
N ALA A 128 -2.18 -7.61 -8.81
CA ALA A 128 -1.70 -6.87 -9.97
C ALA A 128 -2.71 -5.85 -10.50
N ASP A 129 -3.93 -5.81 -9.97
CA ASP A 129 -5.01 -4.95 -10.44
C ASP A 129 -5.79 -4.35 -9.26
N HIS A 130 -5.95 -3.04 -9.24
CA HIS A 130 -6.67 -2.28 -8.22
C HIS A 130 -7.65 -1.31 -8.84
N LYS A 131 -8.92 -1.38 -8.42
CA LYS A 131 -10.00 -0.57 -8.99
C LYS A 131 -10.77 0.16 -7.92
N ALA A 132 -10.97 1.46 -8.10
CA ALA A 132 -11.94 2.24 -7.33
C ALA A 132 -13.33 2.19 -7.98
N PRO A 133 -14.41 2.51 -7.24
CA PRO A 133 -15.74 2.66 -7.81
C PRO A 133 -15.80 3.67 -8.97
N GLU A 134 -16.79 3.50 -9.85
CA GLU A 134 -17.11 4.44 -10.95
C GLU A 134 -15.92 4.73 -11.89
N ASP A 135 -14.99 3.78 -12.02
CA ASP A 135 -13.76 3.90 -12.81
C ASP A 135 -12.89 5.12 -12.41
N ALA A 136 -13.03 5.60 -11.17
CA ALA A 136 -12.30 6.77 -10.68
C ALA A 136 -10.77 6.54 -10.65
N VAL A 137 -10.34 5.31 -10.40
CA VAL A 137 -8.94 4.86 -10.40
C VAL A 137 -8.90 3.43 -10.91
N HIS A 138 -7.99 3.17 -11.86
CA HIS A 138 -7.58 1.83 -12.25
C HIS A 138 -6.06 1.78 -12.28
N LEU A 139 -5.46 1.11 -11.29
CA LEU A 139 -4.02 0.94 -11.17
C LEU A 139 -3.69 -0.53 -11.36
N TYR A 140 -2.75 -0.82 -12.26
CA TYR A 140 -2.31 -2.19 -12.50
C TYR A 140 -0.80 -2.26 -12.69
N PHE A 141 -0.24 -3.40 -12.30
CA PHE A 141 1.18 -3.67 -12.36
C PHE A 141 1.50 -4.67 -13.47
N THR A 142 2.58 -4.41 -14.19
CA THR A 142 3.12 -5.28 -15.23
C THR A 142 4.58 -5.56 -14.97
N ASP A 143 5.12 -6.59 -15.62
CA ASP A 143 6.54 -6.96 -15.54
C ASP A 143 7.08 -7.17 -14.11
N ILE A 144 6.22 -7.62 -13.19
CA ILE A 144 6.61 -7.95 -11.82
C ILE A 144 7.56 -9.16 -11.85
N ALA A 145 8.74 -8.99 -11.24
CA ALA A 145 9.73 -10.04 -11.12
C ALA A 145 10.36 -10.04 -9.72
N VAL A 146 10.36 -11.21 -9.06
CA VAL A 146 11.02 -11.40 -7.77
C VAL A 146 12.39 -12.04 -7.97
N LYS A 147 13.43 -11.33 -7.50
CA LYS A 147 14.81 -11.83 -7.46
C LYS A 147 15.13 -12.23 -6.02
N THR A 148 15.60 -13.45 -5.87
CA THR A 148 16.12 -13.99 -4.61
C THR A 148 17.64 -13.98 -4.74
N GLU A 149 18.35 -13.58 -3.70
CA GLU A 149 19.80 -13.83 -3.64
C GLU A 149 20.01 -15.35 -3.54
N GLU A 150 20.92 -15.88 -4.37
CA GLU A 150 21.42 -17.26 -4.26
C GLU A 150 22.63 -17.32 -3.34
#